data_AF-A0A2G9RBN7-F1
#
_entry.id   AF-A0A2G9RBN7-F1
#
_cell.length_a   1.000
_cell.length_b   1.000
_cell.length_c   1.000
_cell.angle_alpha   90.00
_cell.angle_beta   90.00
_cell.angle_gamma   90.00
#
_symmetry.space_group_name_H-M   'P 1'
#
loop_
_entity.id
_entity.type
_entity.pdbx_description
1 polymer ?
#
loop_
_entity_poly.entity_id
_entity_poly.type
_entity_poly.pdbx_seq_one_letter_code
_entity_poly.pdbx_strand_id
1 'polypeptide(L)'
;MLRGVMEEGCHSQQQVLKYLGERFRVKFYLPDWYTDEQAAEFLLEQCICIHLKSNLEKFHMLCYMTRKLFTFAKEECMEENPDSLMTHEVLTAGQLFLMFLKEKMEGWLVATKLTLDKRAQKPNLVLNTESIMKIFGRTTDLTQACEYLLATGNLRSKTGLGMLQASGLAVVADKLNFIRYLSHFRCVHRGAAFAKMRTTTVRRLLPESWGFLCPVH
;
A
#
# COMPACT_ATOMS: atom_id res chain seq x y z
N MET A 1 -13.17 -4.51 26.80
CA MET A 1 -12.51 -3.58 25.87
C MET A 1 -12.51 -2.14 26.37
N LEU A 2 -13.66 -1.52 26.68
CA LEU A 2 -13.69 -0.13 27.16
C LEU A 2 -13.02 0.09 28.54
N ARG A 3 -12.98 -0.93 29.41
CA ARG A 3 -12.27 -0.84 30.71
C ARG A 3 -10.78 -0.52 30.56
N GLY A 4 -10.08 -1.14 29.59
CA GLY A 4 -8.65 -0.85 29.37
C GLY A 4 -8.41 0.58 28.89
N VAL A 5 -9.34 1.17 28.15
CA VAL A 5 -9.26 2.58 27.73
C VAL A 5 -9.45 3.53 28.93
N MET A 6 -10.34 3.16 29.86
CA MET A 6 -10.55 3.91 31.10
C MET A 6 -9.37 3.80 32.07
N GLU A 7 -8.69 2.66 32.12
CA GLU A 7 -7.46 2.46 32.91
C GLU A 7 -6.32 3.37 32.42
N GLU A 8 -6.25 3.63 31.11
CA GLU A 8 -5.32 4.58 30.49
C GLU A 8 -5.78 6.06 30.62
N GLY A 9 -6.80 6.34 31.44
CA GLY A 9 -7.29 7.70 31.72
C GLY A 9 -8.03 8.37 30.56
N CYS A 10 -8.43 7.61 29.54
CA CYS A 10 -9.14 8.13 28.37
C CYS A 10 -10.65 7.93 28.54
N HIS A 11 -11.37 9.03 28.80
CA HIS A 11 -12.82 9.04 29.04
C HIS A 11 -13.61 9.77 27.95
N SER A 12 -12.95 10.56 27.11
CA SER A 12 -13.58 11.25 25.97
C SER A 12 -12.88 10.89 24.65
N GLN A 13 -13.57 11.11 23.53
CA GLN A 13 -13.01 10.89 22.20
C GLN A 13 -11.74 11.73 21.97
N GLN A 14 -11.74 12.98 22.41
CA GLN A 14 -10.58 13.87 22.29
C GLN A 14 -9.36 13.33 23.04
N GLN A 15 -9.56 12.80 24.26
CA GLN A 15 -8.48 12.20 25.04
C GLN A 15 -7.89 10.98 24.33
N VAL A 16 -8.73 10.13 23.74
CA VAL A 16 -8.28 8.97 22.95
C VAL A 16 -7.49 9.41 21.71
N LEU A 17 -7.97 10.43 20.97
CA LEU A 17 -7.26 10.96 19.81
C LEU A 17 -5.89 11.50 20.21
N LYS A 18 -5.82 12.30 21.28
CA LYS A 18 -4.57 12.82 21.80
C LYS A 18 -3.59 11.70 22.18
N TYR A 19 -4.08 10.68 22.89
CA TYR A 19 -3.28 9.52 23.30
C TYR A 19 -2.69 8.75 22.11
N LEU A 20 -3.50 8.53 21.06
CA LEU A 20 -3.02 7.89 19.82
C LEU A 20 -1.99 8.78 19.10
N GLY A 21 -2.27 10.08 19.00
CA GLY A 21 -1.42 11.05 18.35
C GLY A 21 -0.01 11.09 18.94
N GLU A 22 0.08 11.23 20.26
CA GLU A 22 1.34 11.30 21.00
C GLU A 22 2.27 10.12 20.68
N ARG A 23 1.71 8.91 20.57
CA ARG A 23 2.48 7.68 20.34
C ARG A 23 2.85 7.47 18.88
N PHE A 24 1.95 7.78 17.95
CA PHE A 24 2.16 7.49 16.53
C PHE A 24 2.82 8.63 15.74
N ARG A 25 2.82 9.85 16.27
CA ARG A 25 3.43 11.03 15.63
C ARG A 25 4.88 10.79 15.20
N VAL A 26 5.67 10.10 16.01
CA VAL A 26 7.10 9.82 15.74
C VAL A 26 7.30 9.01 14.45
N LYS A 27 6.34 8.16 14.08
CA LYS A 27 6.45 7.29 12.90
C LYS A 27 6.03 7.99 11.61
N PHE A 28 5.21 9.03 11.69
CA PHE A 28 4.72 9.74 10.51
C PHE A 28 5.55 10.98 10.21
N TYR A 29 5.79 11.26 8.94
CA TYR A 29 6.43 12.51 8.49
C TYR A 29 5.42 13.68 8.47
N LEU A 30 4.76 13.92 9.60
CA LEU A 30 3.79 15.01 9.77
C LEU A 30 4.49 16.33 10.09
N PRO A 31 3.84 17.48 9.79
CA PRO A 31 4.38 18.77 10.18
C PRO A 31 4.46 18.98 11.69
N ASP A 32 5.45 19.75 12.15
CA ASP A 32 5.65 20.01 13.59
C ASP A 32 4.49 20.82 14.21
N TRP A 33 3.77 21.59 13.40
CA TRP A 33 2.62 22.37 13.85
C TRP A 33 1.31 21.57 13.98
N TYR A 34 1.28 20.29 13.59
CA TYR A 34 0.10 19.46 13.80
C TYR A 34 -0.12 19.23 15.29
N THR A 35 -1.36 19.24 15.73
CA THR A 35 -1.71 18.78 17.08
C THR A 35 -1.68 17.25 17.13
N ASP A 36 -1.58 16.67 18.33
CA ASP A 36 -1.63 15.21 18.48
C ASP A 36 -2.98 14.65 18.03
N GLU A 37 -4.07 15.40 18.24
CA GLU A 37 -5.40 15.05 17.72
C GLU A 37 -5.40 14.93 16.19
N GLN A 38 -4.82 15.91 15.48
CA GLN A 38 -4.69 15.88 14.02
C GLN A 38 -3.80 14.73 13.52
N ALA A 39 -2.75 14.39 14.28
CA ALA A 39 -1.91 13.24 13.97
C ALA A 39 -2.67 11.91 14.09
N ALA A 40 -3.56 11.79 15.10
CA ALA A 40 -4.43 10.64 15.24
C ALA A 40 -5.50 10.57 14.15
N GLU A 41 -6.12 11.69 13.79
CA GLU A 41 -7.06 11.77 12.67
C GLU A 41 -6.39 11.31 11.37
N PHE A 42 -5.17 11.79 11.10
CA PHE A 42 -4.39 11.34 9.95
C PHE A 42 -4.15 9.81 9.96
N LEU A 43 -3.85 9.21 11.11
CA LEU A 43 -3.71 7.77 11.26
C LEU A 43 -5.03 7.04 10.94
N LEU A 44 -6.16 7.52 11.48
CA LEU A 44 -7.47 6.93 11.21
C LEU A 44 -7.83 7.02 9.73
N GLU A 45 -7.50 8.14 9.08
CA GLU A 45 -7.75 8.37 7.66
C GLU A 45 -6.90 7.48 6.75
N GLN A 46 -5.59 7.39 7.02
CA GLN A 46 -4.63 6.76 6.11
C GLN A 46 -4.34 5.28 6.42
N CYS A 47 -4.73 4.77 7.59
CA CYS A 47 -4.40 3.39 7.98
C CYS A 47 -5.61 2.52 8.30
N ILE A 48 -6.74 3.09 8.74
CA ILE A 48 -7.91 2.31 9.17
C ILE A 48 -9.05 2.45 8.16
N CYS A 49 -9.43 1.33 7.54
CA CYS A 49 -10.55 1.25 6.59
C CYS A 49 -10.53 2.39 5.55
N ILE A 50 -9.39 2.57 4.88
CA ILE A 50 -9.10 3.72 3.98
C ILE A 50 -10.08 3.88 2.80
N HIS A 51 -10.85 2.83 2.50
CA HIS A 51 -11.89 2.85 1.48
C HIS A 51 -13.14 3.61 1.92
N LEU A 52 -13.30 3.88 3.22
CA LEU A 52 -14.43 4.62 3.81
C LEU A 52 -14.01 6.05 4.15
N LYS A 53 -14.91 7.01 3.91
CA LYS A 53 -14.66 8.44 4.16
C LYS A 53 -15.14 8.89 5.53
N SER A 54 -16.24 8.35 6.02
CA SER A 54 -16.84 8.78 7.30
C SER A 54 -16.36 7.93 8.48
N ASN A 55 -16.06 8.57 9.60
CA ASN A 55 -15.70 7.89 10.84
C ASN A 55 -16.82 6.98 11.36
N LEU A 56 -18.08 7.35 11.12
CA LEU A 56 -19.23 6.52 11.51
C LEU A 56 -19.29 5.22 10.70
N GLU A 57 -19.03 5.29 9.39
CA GLU A 57 -18.98 4.11 8.53
C GLU A 57 -17.82 3.19 8.92
N LYS A 58 -16.65 3.78 9.21
CA LYS A 58 -15.49 3.03 9.73
C LYS A 58 -15.83 2.31 11.03
N PHE A 59 -16.51 2.99 11.95
CA PHE A 59 -16.98 2.39 13.20
C PHE A 59 -17.92 1.20 12.94
N HIS A 60 -18.94 1.38 12.09
CA HIS A 60 -19.87 0.29 11.74
C HIS A 60 -19.15 -0.89 11.08
N MET A 61 -18.18 -0.64 10.19
CA MET A 61 -17.40 -1.68 9.56
C MET A 61 -16.57 -2.48 10.57
N LEU A 62 -15.92 -1.80 11.51
CA LEU A 62 -15.16 -2.45 12.59
C LEU A 62 -16.07 -3.29 13.52
N CYS A 63 -17.25 -2.79 13.85
CA CYS A 63 -18.25 -3.56 14.59
C CYS A 63 -18.70 -4.80 13.81
N TYR A 64 -18.93 -4.67 12.50
CA TYR A 64 -19.30 -5.78 11.64
C TYR A 64 -18.19 -6.84 11.56
N MET A 65 -16.94 -6.43 11.34
CA MET A 65 -15.78 -7.33 11.34
C MET A 65 -15.61 -8.05 12.68
N THR A 66 -15.81 -7.35 13.80
CA THR A 66 -15.76 -7.94 15.14
C THR A 66 -16.87 -8.97 15.35
N ARG A 67 -18.09 -8.68 14.90
CA ARG A 67 -19.20 -9.64 14.96
C ARG A 67 -18.90 -10.87 14.11
N LYS A 68 -18.44 -10.69 12.87
CA LYS A 68 -18.04 -11.80 11.99
C LYS A 68 -16.96 -12.67 12.64
N LEU A 69 -15.97 -12.04 13.28
CA LEU A 69 -14.91 -12.75 14.01
C LEU A 69 -15.48 -13.61 15.15
N PHE A 70 -16.43 -13.10 15.93
CA PHE A 70 -17.08 -13.89 16.98
C PHE A 70 -17.95 -15.02 16.43
N THR A 71 -18.70 -14.78 15.35
CA THR A 71 -19.49 -15.82 14.67
C THR A 71 -18.57 -16.93 14.14
N PHE A 72 -17.43 -16.57 13.55
CA PHE A 72 -16.40 -17.54 13.13
C PHE A 72 -15.83 -18.33 14.32
N ALA A 73 -15.47 -17.65 15.42
CA ALA A 73 -14.93 -18.32 16.62
C ALA A 73 -15.94 -19.25 17.31
N LYS A 74 -17.24 -19.05 17.08
CA LYS A 74 -18.32 -19.93 17.52
C LYS A 74 -18.64 -21.06 16.54
N GLU A 75 -17.88 -21.16 15.44
CA GLU A 75 -18.11 -22.13 14.36
C GLU A 75 -19.47 -21.97 13.65
N GLU A 76 -20.11 -20.80 13.80
CA GLU A 76 -21.36 -20.46 13.10
C GLU A 76 -21.09 -19.97 11.65
N CYS A 77 -19.83 -19.80 11.27
CA CYS A 77 -19.38 -19.38 9.94
C CYS A 77 -18.17 -20.19 9.50
N MET A 78 -18.13 -20.56 8.22
CA MET A 78 -17.00 -21.28 7.62
C MET A 78 -15.80 -20.36 7.38
N GLU A 79 -14.60 -20.95 7.39
CA GLU A 79 -13.38 -20.26 6.97
C GLU A 79 -13.44 -19.92 5.48
N GLU A 80 -13.10 -18.68 5.15
CA GLU A 80 -13.03 -18.23 3.76
C GLU A 80 -11.70 -18.66 3.14
N ASN A 81 -11.76 -19.41 2.03
CA ASN A 81 -10.57 -19.89 1.35
C ASN A 81 -9.87 -18.75 0.57
N PRO A 82 -8.65 -18.32 0.98
CA PRO A 82 -7.93 -17.25 0.32
C PRO A 82 -7.33 -17.65 -1.03
N ASP A 83 -7.44 -18.91 -1.44
CA ASP A 83 -7.05 -19.41 -2.75
C ASP A 83 -8.23 -19.50 -3.74
N SER A 84 -9.47 -19.32 -3.24
CA SER A 84 -10.64 -19.24 -4.12
C SER A 84 -10.64 -17.91 -4.88
N LEU A 85 -10.87 -17.99 -6.19
CA LEU A 85 -10.96 -16.80 -7.06
C LEU A 85 -12.09 -15.85 -6.66
N MET A 86 -13.10 -16.33 -5.92
CA MET A 86 -14.15 -15.47 -5.36
C MET A 86 -13.59 -14.37 -4.45
N THR A 87 -12.42 -14.59 -3.86
CA THR A 87 -11.75 -13.65 -2.95
C THR A 87 -10.60 -12.90 -3.61
N HIS A 88 -10.38 -13.09 -4.92
CA HIS A 88 -9.26 -12.51 -5.64
C HIS A 88 -9.69 -11.32 -6.49
N GLU A 89 -8.75 -10.42 -6.69
CA GLU A 89 -8.78 -9.40 -7.72
C GLU A 89 -7.48 -9.44 -8.53
N VAL A 90 -7.49 -8.86 -9.73
CA VAL A 90 -6.33 -8.81 -10.62
C VAL A 90 -5.70 -7.43 -10.56
N LEU A 91 -4.50 -7.35 -10.01
CA LEU A 91 -3.69 -6.13 -10.08
C LEU A 91 -3.16 -5.95 -11.50
N THR A 92 -3.63 -4.90 -12.18
CA THR A 92 -3.18 -4.59 -13.55
C THR A 92 -1.83 -3.88 -13.56
N ALA A 93 -1.09 -4.00 -14.67
CA ALA A 93 0.19 -3.32 -14.84
C ALA A 93 0.07 -1.79 -14.68
N GLY A 94 -1.02 -1.18 -15.18
CA GLY A 94 -1.28 0.25 -15.03
C GLY A 94 -1.46 0.67 -13.58
N GLN A 95 -2.27 -0.08 -12.80
CA GLN A 95 -2.45 0.18 -11.37
C GLN A 95 -1.14 0.03 -10.62
N LEU A 96 -0.37 -1.03 -10.88
CA LEU A 96 0.95 -1.23 -10.28
C LEU A 96 1.88 -0.05 -10.56
N PHE A 97 1.94 0.41 -11.81
CA PHE A 97 2.78 1.53 -12.21
C PHE A 97 2.35 2.83 -11.52
N LEU A 98 1.05 3.09 -11.41
CA LEU A 98 0.52 4.27 -10.71
C LEU A 98 0.82 4.23 -9.20
N MET A 99 0.67 3.07 -8.56
CA MET A 99 1.04 2.91 -7.14
C MET A 99 2.52 3.15 -6.91
N PHE A 100 3.37 2.60 -7.78
CA PHE A 100 4.82 2.82 -7.72
C PHE A 100 5.18 4.28 -7.96
N LEU A 101 4.61 4.91 -8.98
CA LEU A 101 4.84 6.32 -9.30
C LEU A 101 4.41 7.22 -8.14
N LYS A 102 3.25 6.96 -7.53
CA LYS A 102 2.77 7.68 -6.35
C LYS A 102 3.81 7.63 -5.22
N GLU A 103 4.31 6.45 -4.86
CA GLU A 103 5.34 6.33 -3.81
C GLU A 103 6.62 7.09 -4.16
N LYS A 104 7.05 7.05 -5.44
CA LYS A 104 8.24 7.77 -5.88
C LYS A 104 8.05 9.28 -5.82
N MET A 105 6.88 9.78 -6.22
CA MET A 105 6.54 11.19 -6.13
C MET A 105 6.46 11.67 -4.68
N GLU A 106 5.85 10.90 -3.78
CA GLU A 106 5.85 11.19 -2.34
C GLU A 106 7.28 11.25 -1.78
N GLY A 107 8.13 10.28 -2.13
CA GLY A 107 9.54 10.28 -1.76
C GLY A 107 10.31 11.48 -2.30
N TRP A 108 10.01 11.89 -3.55
CA TRP A 108 10.60 13.07 -4.18
C TRP A 108 10.19 14.37 -3.48
N LEU A 109 8.93 14.50 -3.08
CA LEU A 109 8.44 15.64 -2.29
C LEU A 109 9.14 15.73 -0.93
N VAL A 110 9.29 14.59 -0.23
CA VAL A 110 10.01 14.54 1.05
C VAL A 110 11.48 14.92 0.88
N ALA A 111 12.16 14.39 -0.13
CA ALA A 111 13.56 14.72 -0.41
C ALA A 111 13.75 16.20 -0.77
N THR A 112 12.79 16.77 -1.51
CA THR A 112 12.77 18.20 -1.88
C THR A 112 12.60 19.08 -0.64
N LYS A 113 11.65 18.74 0.25
CA LYS A 113 11.46 19.41 1.55
C LYS A 113 12.75 19.40 2.38
N LEU A 114 13.38 18.23 2.55
CA LEU A 114 14.63 18.12 3.33
C LEU A 114 15.77 18.96 2.74
N THR A 115 15.85 19.08 1.42
CA THR A 115 16.85 19.91 0.74
C THR A 115 16.58 21.39 0.94
N LEU A 116 15.30 21.78 0.94
CA LEU A 116 14.85 23.13 1.24
C LEU A 116 15.17 23.50 2.69
N ASP A 117 14.83 22.65 3.66
CA ASP A 117 15.05 22.87 5.09
C ASP A 117 16.55 23.07 5.41
N LYS A 118 17.42 22.22 4.83
CA LYS A 118 18.88 22.37 4.95
C LYS A 118 19.40 23.71 4.39
N ARG A 119 18.72 24.27 3.40
CA ARG A 119 19.11 25.54 2.79
C ARG A 119 18.55 26.73 3.57
N ALA A 120 17.38 26.58 4.18
CA ALA A 120 16.74 27.58 5.03
C ALA A 120 17.54 27.84 6.31
N GLN A 121 18.34 26.89 6.77
CA GLN A 121 19.29 27.08 7.87
C GLN A 121 20.42 28.08 7.54
N LYS A 122 20.60 28.48 6.27
CA LYS A 122 21.59 29.50 5.86
C LYS A 122 20.95 30.89 5.86
N PRO A 123 21.59 31.91 6.45
CA PRO A 123 20.95 33.21 6.74
C PRO A 123 20.56 34.08 5.52
N ASN A 124 20.95 33.70 4.29
CA ASN A 124 20.72 34.49 3.06
C ASN A 124 19.85 33.77 2.02
N LEU A 125 18.86 32.97 2.43
CA LEU A 125 18.00 32.28 1.47
C LEU A 125 16.91 33.20 0.91
N VAL A 126 17.07 33.62 -0.35
CA VAL A 126 15.98 34.18 -1.15
C VAL A 126 15.38 33.06 -2.00
N LEU A 127 14.07 32.82 -1.86
CA LEU A 127 13.32 31.87 -2.68
C LEU A 127 12.95 32.54 -4.01
N ASN A 128 13.83 32.40 -4.99
CA ASN A 128 13.55 32.76 -6.39
C ASN A 128 13.38 31.48 -7.24
N THR A 129 12.81 31.64 -8.44
CA THR A 129 12.60 30.55 -9.41
C THR A 129 13.88 29.77 -9.69
N GLU A 130 15.02 30.47 -9.84
CA GLU A 130 16.32 29.85 -10.05
C GLU A 130 16.78 28.98 -8.86
N SER A 131 16.55 29.43 -7.63
CA SER A 131 16.91 28.69 -6.43
C SER A 131 16.11 27.41 -6.30
N ILE A 132 14.84 27.44 -6.70
CA ILE A 132 13.93 26.30 -6.71
C ILE A 132 14.33 25.30 -7.80
N MET A 133 14.61 25.77 -9.02
CA MET A 133 15.11 24.91 -10.09
C MET A 133 16.43 24.22 -9.71
N LYS A 134 17.33 24.93 -9.02
CA LYS A 134 18.57 24.34 -8.45
C LYS A 134 18.29 23.30 -7.37
N ILE A 135 17.21 23.43 -6.60
CA ILE A 135 16.81 22.43 -5.59
C ILE A 135 16.24 21.20 -6.30
N PHE A 136 15.33 21.38 -7.25
CA PHE A 136 14.76 20.27 -8.03
C PHE A 136 15.82 19.49 -8.78
N GLY A 137 16.81 20.15 -9.37
CA GLY A 137 17.94 19.50 -10.05
C GLY A 137 18.87 18.68 -9.13
N ARG A 138 18.76 18.83 -7.80
CA ARG A 138 19.50 18.00 -6.82
C ARG A 138 18.70 16.81 -6.33
N THR A 139 17.39 16.78 -6.57
CA THR A 139 16.53 15.67 -6.17
C THR A 139 16.71 14.52 -7.15
N THR A 140 16.47 13.29 -6.68
CA THR A 140 16.57 12.06 -7.50
C THR A 140 15.61 12.09 -8.68
N ASP A 141 16.06 11.60 -9.84
CA ASP A 141 15.22 11.42 -11.02
C ASP A 141 14.21 10.28 -10.80
N LEU A 142 12.94 10.59 -11.07
CA LEU A 142 11.82 9.64 -11.02
C LEU A 142 11.87 8.65 -12.19
N THR A 143 12.34 9.10 -13.35
CA THR A 143 12.35 8.35 -14.61
C THR A 143 13.24 7.11 -14.49
N GLN A 144 14.45 7.30 -13.95
CA GLN A 144 15.40 6.22 -13.74
C GLN A 144 14.84 5.08 -12.86
N ALA A 145 14.01 5.39 -11.87
CA ALA A 145 13.40 4.39 -11.01
C ALA A 145 12.36 3.54 -11.78
N CYS A 146 11.58 4.17 -12.66
CA CYS A 146 10.62 3.50 -13.52
C CYS A 146 11.32 2.65 -14.59
N GLU A 147 12.36 3.18 -15.23
CA GLU A 147 13.18 2.44 -16.19
C GLU A 147 13.82 1.21 -15.55
N TYR A 148 14.36 1.35 -14.34
CA TYR A 148 14.94 0.23 -13.59
C TYR A 148 13.90 -0.87 -13.32
N LEU A 149 12.69 -0.50 -12.89
CA LEU A 149 11.60 -1.45 -12.65
C LEU A 149 11.25 -2.21 -13.93
N LEU A 150 11.09 -1.51 -15.06
CA LEU A 150 10.71 -2.12 -16.34
C LEU A 150 11.84 -2.99 -16.92
N ALA A 151 13.10 -2.56 -16.78
CA ALA A 151 14.25 -3.27 -17.32
C ALA A 151 14.61 -4.53 -16.52
N THR A 152 14.44 -4.49 -15.19
CA THR A 152 14.88 -5.58 -14.30
C THR A 152 13.74 -6.40 -13.70
N GLY A 153 12.52 -5.88 -13.73
CA GLY A 153 11.37 -6.46 -13.02
C GLY A 153 11.49 -6.41 -11.49
N ASN A 154 12.46 -5.67 -10.95
CA ASN A 154 12.69 -5.56 -9.50
C ASN A 154 12.11 -4.27 -8.93
N LEU A 155 11.22 -4.42 -7.95
CA LEU A 155 10.60 -3.34 -7.21
C LEU A 155 11.52 -2.82 -6.11
N ARG A 156 11.95 -1.56 -6.26
CA ARG A 156 12.61 -0.82 -5.19
C ARG A 156 11.61 0.09 -4.49
N SER A 157 10.84 -0.46 -3.56
CA SER A 157 9.85 0.25 -2.76
C SER A 157 10.19 0.10 -1.27
N LYS A 158 9.97 1.15 -0.47
CA LYS A 158 10.12 1.08 0.99
C LYS A 158 8.93 0.40 1.65
N THR A 159 7.73 0.56 1.07
CA THR A 159 6.48 0.01 1.60
C THR A 159 6.19 -1.40 1.06
N GLY A 160 6.87 -1.80 -0.02
CA GLY A 160 6.59 -3.02 -0.77
C GLY A 160 5.28 -2.96 -1.57
N LEU A 161 4.60 -1.81 -1.61
CA LEU A 161 3.27 -1.62 -2.23
C LEU A 161 2.22 -2.66 -1.79
N GLY A 162 2.36 -3.22 -0.59
CA GLY A 162 1.46 -4.27 -0.08
C GLY A 162 1.62 -5.63 -0.76
N MET A 163 2.64 -5.83 -1.60
CA MET A 163 2.89 -7.09 -2.28
C MET A 163 3.87 -7.99 -1.51
N LEU A 164 3.67 -9.30 -1.61
CA LEU A 164 4.55 -10.32 -1.01
C LEU A 164 5.84 -10.58 -1.81
N GLN A 165 5.96 -10.01 -3.02
CA GLN A 165 7.11 -10.17 -3.90
C GLN A 165 7.66 -8.83 -4.35
N ALA A 166 8.98 -8.75 -4.55
CA ALA A 166 9.65 -7.55 -5.05
C ALA A 166 10.42 -7.79 -6.36
N SER A 167 10.31 -8.97 -6.97
CA SER A 167 11.05 -9.35 -8.17
C SER A 167 10.14 -10.08 -9.17
N GLY A 168 10.47 -10.00 -10.45
CA GLY A 168 9.72 -10.68 -11.52
C GLY A 168 8.42 -9.97 -11.90
N LEU A 169 8.34 -8.65 -11.70
CA LEU A 169 7.17 -7.84 -12.04
C LEU A 169 7.13 -7.39 -13.50
N ALA A 170 8.27 -7.47 -14.20
CA ALA A 170 8.37 -7.20 -15.63
C ALA A 170 9.01 -8.40 -16.33
N VAL A 171 8.51 -8.71 -17.52
CA VAL A 171 8.99 -9.80 -18.37
C VAL A 171 9.16 -9.29 -19.79
N VAL A 172 10.11 -9.86 -20.53
CA VAL A 172 10.27 -9.57 -21.95
C VAL A 172 9.12 -10.21 -22.71
N ALA A 173 8.47 -9.44 -23.59
CA ALA A 173 7.43 -9.95 -24.47
C ALA A 173 8.09 -10.64 -25.66
N ASP A 174 8.11 -11.98 -25.64
CA ASP A 174 8.78 -12.78 -26.66
C ASP A 174 8.04 -12.70 -28.00
N LYS A 175 8.78 -12.44 -29.09
CA LYS A 175 8.27 -12.44 -30.47
C LYS A 175 8.59 -13.73 -31.24
N LEU A 176 8.49 -14.87 -30.56
CA LEU A 176 8.73 -16.18 -31.17
C LEU A 176 7.66 -16.53 -32.22
N ASN A 177 6.39 -16.36 -31.86
CA ASN A 177 5.26 -16.46 -32.77
C ASN A 177 4.09 -15.62 -32.22
N PHE A 178 3.04 -15.47 -33.02
CA PHE A 178 1.88 -14.64 -32.65
C PHE A 178 1.21 -15.10 -31.36
N ILE A 179 1.05 -16.42 -31.17
CA ILE A 179 0.36 -16.98 -29.99
C ILE A 179 1.16 -16.74 -28.71
N ARG A 180 2.49 -16.92 -28.74
CA ARG A 180 3.38 -16.63 -27.61
C ARG A 180 3.35 -15.15 -27.24
N TYR A 181 3.39 -14.26 -28.24
CA TYR A 181 3.32 -12.83 -27.99
C TYR A 181 1.98 -12.45 -27.33
N LEU A 182 0.86 -12.99 -27.84
CA LEU A 182 -0.48 -12.73 -27.29
C LEU A 182 -0.65 -13.29 -25.87
N SER A 183 -0.08 -14.45 -25.57
CA SER A 183 -0.25 -15.11 -24.27
C SER A 183 0.36 -14.30 -23.12
N HIS A 184 1.42 -13.52 -23.35
CA HIS A 184 1.97 -12.59 -22.36
C HIS A 184 0.93 -11.60 -21.83
N PHE A 185 0.03 -11.11 -22.70
CA PHE A 185 -1.00 -10.12 -22.33
C PHE A 185 -2.26 -10.74 -21.72
N ARG A 186 -2.37 -12.07 -21.71
CA ARG A 186 -3.46 -12.83 -21.08
C ARG A 186 -3.00 -13.58 -19.83
N CYS A 187 -1.69 -13.63 -19.58
CA CYS A 187 -1.11 -14.31 -18.44
C CYS A 187 -1.44 -13.56 -17.14
N VAL A 188 -1.79 -14.32 -16.11
CA VAL A 188 -1.94 -13.86 -14.73
C VAL A 188 -1.17 -14.82 -13.83
N HIS A 189 -0.56 -14.30 -12.76
CA HIS A 189 0.20 -15.13 -11.83
C HIS A 189 -0.13 -14.76 -10.38
N ARG A 190 -0.10 -15.76 -9.49
CA ARG A 190 -0.36 -15.57 -8.05
C ARG A 190 0.80 -14.88 -7.32
N GLY A 191 1.99 -14.93 -7.89
CA GLY A 191 3.23 -14.37 -7.33
C GLY A 191 4.28 -15.42 -6.98
N ALA A 192 5.55 -15.03 -7.07
CA ALA A 192 6.71 -15.89 -6.86
C ALA A 192 6.81 -16.47 -5.44
N ALA A 193 6.18 -15.82 -4.44
CA ALA A 193 6.12 -16.32 -3.08
C ALA A 193 5.42 -17.69 -3.00
N PHE A 194 4.33 -17.86 -3.76
CA PHE A 194 3.54 -19.10 -3.78
C PHE A 194 4.19 -20.21 -4.61
N ALA A 195 5.02 -19.86 -5.60
CA ALA A 195 5.78 -20.84 -6.37
C ALA A 195 6.76 -21.64 -5.50
N LYS A 196 7.28 -21.03 -4.42
CA LYS A 196 8.21 -21.65 -3.48
C LYS A 196 7.53 -22.55 -2.44
N MET A 197 6.20 -22.49 -2.31
CA MET A 197 5.47 -23.30 -1.33
C MET A 197 5.47 -24.78 -1.73
N ARG A 198 5.58 -25.66 -0.72
CA ARG A 198 5.52 -27.13 -0.91
C ARG A 198 4.10 -27.66 -1.03
N THR A 199 3.10 -26.91 -0.56
CA THR A 199 1.69 -27.28 -0.62
C THR A 199 1.17 -27.17 -2.06
N THR A 200 0.28 -28.09 -2.44
CA THR A 200 -0.34 -28.11 -3.77
C THR A 200 -1.70 -27.41 -3.82
N THR A 201 -2.21 -26.92 -2.68
CA THR A 201 -3.54 -26.29 -2.58
C THR A 201 -3.67 -25.10 -3.54
N VAL A 202 -2.68 -24.21 -3.54
CA VAL A 202 -2.59 -23.03 -4.43
C VAL A 202 -2.46 -23.36 -5.92
N ARG A 203 -2.19 -24.62 -6.27
CA ARG A 203 -1.98 -25.09 -7.66
C ARG A 203 -3.18 -25.86 -8.21
N ARG A 204 -4.19 -26.12 -7.38
CA ARG A 204 -5.40 -26.83 -7.80
C ARG A 204 -6.29 -25.88 -8.57
N LEU A 205 -6.83 -26.36 -9.69
CA LEU A 205 -7.95 -25.70 -10.35
C LEU A 205 -9.20 -25.89 -9.47
N LEU A 206 -9.87 -24.80 -9.16
CA LEU A 206 -11.09 -24.79 -8.38
C LEU A 206 -12.32 -24.56 -9.29
N PRO A 207 -13.51 -25.08 -8.95
CA PRO A 207 -14.73 -24.87 -9.73
C PRO A 207 -15.07 -23.39 -9.96
N GLU A 208 -14.74 -22.53 -9.00
CA GLU A 208 -14.94 -21.08 -9.03
C GLU A 208 -14.11 -20.39 -10.14
N SER A 209 -13.14 -21.09 -10.72
CA SER A 209 -12.37 -20.62 -11.88
C SER A 209 -13.14 -20.61 -13.19
N TRP A 210 -14.31 -21.26 -13.24
CA TRP A 210 -15.10 -21.39 -14.45
C TRP A 210 -15.45 -20.03 -15.07
N GLY A 211 -15.08 -19.86 -16.34
CA GLY A 211 -15.32 -18.62 -17.09
C GLY A 211 -14.27 -17.52 -16.86
N PHE A 212 -13.33 -17.68 -15.91
CA PHE A 212 -12.30 -16.68 -15.59
C PHE A 212 -10.88 -17.15 -15.96
N LEU A 213 -10.49 -18.35 -15.53
CA LEU A 213 -9.17 -18.93 -15.86
C LEU A 213 -9.33 -20.12 -16.79
N CYS A 214 -8.44 -20.20 -17.78
CA CYS A 214 -8.40 -21.35 -18.69
C CYS A 214 -7.90 -22.59 -17.93
N PRO A 215 -8.60 -23.73 -17.99
CA PRO A 215 -8.14 -24.96 -17.34
C PRO A 215 -7.11 -25.75 -18.16
N VAL A 216 -6.80 -25.30 -19.39
CA VAL A 216 -5.96 -26.03 -20.37
C VAL A 216 -4.66 -25.29 -20.72
N HIS A 217 -4.72 -23.97 -20.84
CA HIS A 217 -3.62 -23.13 -21.33
C HIS A 217 -2.50 -22.96 -20.29
#